data_AF-A0A427FJP4-F1
#
_entry.id   AF-A0A427FJP4-F1
#
_cell.length_a   1.000
_cell.length_b   1.000
_cell.length_c   1.000
_cell.angle_alpha   90.00
_cell.angle_beta   90.00
_cell.angle_gamma   90.00
#
_symmetry.space_group_name_H-M   'P 1'
#
loop_
_entity.id
_entity.type
_entity.pdbx_description
1 polymer ?
#
loop_
_entity_poly.entity_id
_entity_poly.type
_entity_poly.pdbx_seq_one_letter_code
_entity_poly.pdbx_strand_id
1 'polypeptide(L)'
;MLGFIGGILAALVGAIIAAIIQRANEHRKEKNAVRHAVYMLLLELHQQYFWVASAEASGDETPQGMLDACRKTSWTIADKLRSFDQVEHLEETLTILFSSSIPTANERANRLDALLSRYGELVNPQYARAIRKISTDNVISQAQRGTMKTNAPGAAFHPR
;
A
#
# COMPACT_ATOMS: atom_id res chain seq x y z
N MET A 1 6.29 -58.21 3.61
CA MET A 1 7.07 -57.31 4.48
C MET A 1 7.71 -56.15 3.72
N LEU A 2 8.53 -56.39 2.69
CA LEU A 2 9.22 -55.32 1.94
C LEU A 2 8.28 -54.28 1.30
N GLY A 3 7.16 -54.69 0.70
CA GLY A 3 6.18 -53.75 0.13
C GLY A 3 5.42 -52.91 1.18
N PHE A 4 5.27 -53.43 2.40
CA PHE A 4 4.63 -52.70 3.52
C PHE A 4 5.57 -51.61 4.05
N ILE A 5 6.84 -51.93 4.25
CA ILE A 5 7.87 -50.96 4.66
C ILE A 5 8.10 -49.89 3.58
N GLY A 6 8.11 -50.28 2.31
CA GLY A 6 8.20 -49.36 1.17
C GLY A 6 7.02 -48.39 1.09
N GLY A 7 5.79 -48.88 1.32
CA GLY A 7 4.59 -48.05 1.38
C GLY A 7 4.62 -47.03 2.53
N ILE A 8 5.10 -47.43 3.71
CA ILE A 8 5.25 -46.53 4.87
C ILE A 8 6.29 -45.44 4.59
N LEU A 9 7.45 -45.79 4.02
CA LEU A 9 8.49 -44.83 3.67
C LEU A 9 8.00 -43.83 2.60
N ALA A 10 7.30 -44.31 1.57
CA ALA A 10 6.72 -43.43 0.55
C ALA A 10 5.67 -42.48 1.13
N ALA A 11 4.79 -42.97 2.02
CA ALA A 11 3.79 -42.14 2.70
C ALA A 11 4.45 -41.08 3.61
N LEU A 12 5.53 -41.43 4.31
CA LEU A 12 6.26 -40.51 5.17
C LEU A 12 6.93 -39.39 4.37
N VAL A 13 7.58 -39.72 3.25
CA VAL A 13 8.18 -38.73 2.34
C VAL A 13 7.10 -37.82 1.75
N GLY A 14 5.96 -38.39 1.32
CA GLY A 14 4.82 -37.62 0.84
C GLY A 14 4.27 -36.64 1.88
N ALA A 15 4.13 -37.08 3.13
CA ALA A 15 3.66 -36.24 4.23
C ALA A 15 4.63 -35.08 4.53
N ILE A 16 5.94 -35.32 4.51
CA ILE A 16 6.96 -34.27 4.73
C ILE A 16 6.89 -33.23 3.60
N ILE A 17 6.83 -33.66 2.34
CA ILE A 17 6.75 -32.74 1.20
C ILE A 17 5.45 -31.91 1.29
N ALA A 18 4.32 -32.56 1.57
CA ALA A 18 3.04 -31.86 1.74
C ALA A 18 3.10 -30.83 2.87
N ALA A 19 3.69 -31.16 4.02
CA ALA A 19 3.83 -30.25 5.14
C ALA A 19 4.70 -29.02 4.81
N ILE A 20 5.79 -29.22 4.06
CA ILE A 20 6.65 -28.11 3.60
C ILE A 20 5.88 -27.18 2.66
N ILE A 21 5.19 -27.74 1.66
CA ILE A 21 4.40 -26.96 0.71
C ILE A 21 3.28 -26.21 1.43
N GLN A 22 2.60 -26.87 2.37
CA GLN A 22 1.54 -26.25 3.17
C GLN A 22 2.06 -25.06 3.97
N ARG A 23 3.18 -25.21 4.70
CA ARG A 23 3.80 -24.10 5.44
C ARG A 23 4.20 -22.95 4.53
N ALA A 24 4.77 -23.24 3.37
CA ALA A 24 5.15 -22.21 2.41
C ALA A 24 3.92 -21.46 1.87
N ASN A 25 2.80 -22.16 1.65
CA ASN A 25 1.56 -21.55 1.20
C ASN A 25 0.89 -20.71 2.30
N GLU A 26 0.87 -21.20 3.53
CA GLU A 26 0.38 -20.46 4.70
C GLU A 26 1.17 -19.18 4.91
N HIS A 27 2.51 -19.25 4.86
CA HIS A 27 3.39 -18.09 4.97
C HIS A 27 3.14 -17.06 3.86
N ARG A 28 2.95 -17.52 2.61
CA ARG A 28 2.59 -16.63 1.48
C ARG A 28 1.21 -15.99 1.67
N LYS A 29 0.24 -16.75 2.16
CA LYS A 29 -1.12 -16.26 2.41
C LYS A 29 -1.12 -15.19 3.51
N GLU A 30 -0.39 -15.43 4.59
CA GLU A 30 -0.22 -14.46 5.68
C GLU A 30 0.47 -13.19 5.19
N LYS A 31 1.60 -13.34 4.47
CA LYS A 31 2.29 -12.20 3.85
C LYS A 31 1.36 -11.36 2.98
N ASN A 32 0.58 -12.00 2.12
CA ASN A 32 -0.37 -11.31 1.25
C ASN A 32 -1.48 -10.61 2.03
N ALA A 33 -1.97 -11.22 3.12
CA ALA A 33 -2.99 -10.62 3.98
C ALA A 33 -2.46 -9.38 4.70
N VAL A 34 -1.25 -9.45 5.28
CA VAL A 34 -0.60 -8.31 5.92
C VAL A 34 -0.32 -7.21 4.91
N ARG A 35 0.23 -7.54 3.73
CA ARG A 35 0.48 -6.58 2.65
C ARG A 35 -0.81 -5.85 2.25
N HIS A 36 -1.90 -6.59 2.07
CA HIS A 36 -3.18 -6.00 1.71
C HIS A 36 -3.71 -5.07 2.82
N ALA A 37 -3.62 -5.50 4.09
CA ALA A 37 -4.04 -4.68 5.22
C ALA A 37 -3.22 -3.38 5.32
N VAL A 38 -1.89 -3.46 5.18
CA VAL A 38 -1.00 -2.30 5.15
C VAL A 38 -1.36 -1.37 4.00
N TYR A 39 -1.58 -1.91 2.80
CA TYR A 39 -1.99 -1.12 1.63
C TYR A 39 -3.29 -0.33 1.87
N MET A 40 -4.31 -0.98 2.43
CA MET A 40 -5.59 -0.33 2.74
C MET A 40 -5.44 0.78 3.80
N LEU A 41 -4.63 0.55 4.83
CA LEU A 41 -4.34 1.57 5.84
C LEU A 41 -3.52 2.74 5.28
N LEU A 42 -2.59 2.49 4.36
CA LEU A 42 -1.83 3.54 3.67
C LEU A 42 -2.75 4.39 2.78
N LEU A 43 -3.76 3.79 2.12
CA LEU A 43 -4.77 4.52 1.34
C LEU A 43 -5.59 5.44 2.24
N GLU A 44 -6.03 4.93 3.40
CA GLU A 44 -6.76 5.72 4.38
C GLU A 44 -5.90 6.89 4.90
N LEU A 45 -4.64 6.63 5.25
CA LEU A 45 -3.71 7.66 5.70
C LEU A 45 -3.47 8.72 4.63
N HIS A 46 -3.37 8.33 3.36
CA HIS A 46 -3.22 9.26 2.24
C HIS A 46 -4.43 10.18 2.11
N GLN A 47 -5.65 9.63 2.23
CA GLN A 47 -6.87 10.43 2.25
C GLN A 47 -6.91 11.41 3.43
N GLN A 48 -6.44 11.00 4.61
CA GLN A 48 -6.36 11.89 5.77
C GLN A 48 -5.35 13.03 5.53
N TYR A 49 -4.17 12.74 4.99
CA TYR A 49 -3.18 13.76 4.65
C TYR A 49 -3.64 14.74 3.58
N PHE A 50 -4.52 14.35 2.66
CA PHE A 50 -5.11 15.28 1.71
C PHE A 50 -5.81 16.46 2.42
N TRP A 51 -6.57 16.19 3.49
CA TRP A 51 -7.25 17.24 4.25
C TRP A 51 -6.27 18.12 5.03
N VAL A 52 -5.24 17.52 5.63
CA VAL A 52 -4.19 18.25 6.34
C VAL A 52 -3.42 19.15 5.38
N ALA A 53 -3.02 18.63 4.22
CA ALA A 53 -2.34 19.39 3.18
C ALA A 53 -3.22 20.52 2.62
N SER A 54 -4.53 20.30 2.50
CA SER A 54 -5.47 21.34 2.05
C SER A 54 -5.60 22.47 3.07
N ALA A 55 -5.65 22.16 4.37
CA ALA A 55 -5.65 23.16 5.42
C ALA A 55 -4.33 23.95 5.44
N GLU A 56 -3.19 23.24 5.38
CA GLU A 56 -1.86 23.84 5.31
C GLU A 56 -1.73 24.80 4.12
N ALA A 57 -2.21 24.40 2.93
CA ALA A 57 -2.19 25.22 1.72
C ALA A 57 -3.10 26.46 1.80
N SER A 58 -4.18 26.38 2.59
CA SER A 58 -5.10 27.50 2.81
C SER A 58 -4.60 28.47 3.90
N GLY A 59 -3.54 28.10 4.62
CA GLY A 59 -3.06 28.84 5.79
C GLY A 59 -3.94 28.67 7.03
N ASP A 60 -4.85 27.68 7.01
CA ASP A 60 -5.76 27.38 8.12
C ASP A 60 -5.07 26.45 9.13
N GLU A 61 -5.42 26.61 10.41
CA GLU A 61 -5.01 25.64 11.43
C GLU A 61 -5.67 24.29 11.17
N THR A 62 -4.86 23.24 11.09
CA THR A 62 -5.39 21.88 10.94
C THR A 62 -6.14 21.47 12.20
N PRO A 63 -7.41 21.02 12.11
CA PRO A 63 -8.15 20.54 13.28
C PRO A 63 -7.41 19.41 14.00
N GLN A 64 -7.30 19.50 15.33
CA GLN A 64 -6.59 18.50 16.13
C GLN A 64 -7.11 17.08 15.89
N GLY A 65 -8.43 16.92 15.70
CA GLY A 65 -9.03 15.61 15.39
C GLY A 65 -8.52 14.97 14.09
N MET A 66 -8.12 15.75 13.09
CA MET A 66 -7.50 15.22 11.86
C MET A 66 -6.07 14.74 12.12
N LEU A 67 -5.29 15.50 12.89
CA LEU A 67 -3.94 15.11 13.29
C LEU A 67 -3.95 13.84 14.14
N ASP A 68 -4.90 13.74 15.06
CA ASP A 68 -5.09 12.56 15.89
C ASP A 68 -5.48 11.33 15.06
N ALA A 69 -6.34 11.51 14.05
CA ALA A 69 -6.69 10.44 13.10
C ALA A 69 -5.46 9.96 12.30
N CYS A 70 -4.68 10.88 11.74
CA CYS A 70 -3.42 10.56 11.05
C CYS A 70 -2.48 9.78 11.98
N ARG A 71 -2.28 10.26 13.21
CA ARG A 71 -1.41 9.60 14.19
C ARG A 71 -1.91 8.20 14.52
N LYS A 72 -3.21 8.02 14.74
CA LYS A 72 -3.83 6.71 15.02
C LYS A 72 -3.61 5.74 13.87
N THR A 73 -3.86 6.16 12.64
CA THR A 73 -3.66 5.31 11.45
C THR A 73 -2.18 4.97 11.27
N SER A 74 -1.27 5.93 11.43
CA SER A 74 0.18 5.69 11.39
C SER A 74 0.64 4.62 12.39
N TRP A 75 0.19 4.69 13.64
CA TRP A 75 0.50 3.66 14.64
C TRP A 75 -0.13 2.31 14.31
N THR A 76 -1.35 2.30 13.79
CA THR A 76 -2.01 1.07 13.35
C THR A 76 -1.23 0.38 12.23
N ILE A 77 -0.68 1.14 11.27
CA ILE A 77 0.21 0.62 10.22
C ILE A 77 1.47 0.04 10.84
N ALA A 78 2.12 0.78 11.74
CA ALA A 78 3.35 0.33 12.40
C ALA A 78 3.13 -0.99 13.16
N ASP A 79 1.99 -1.16 13.82
CA ASP A 79 1.64 -2.38 14.52
C ASP A 79 1.43 -3.56 13.57
N LYS A 80 0.83 -3.33 12.40
CA LYS A 80 0.71 -4.36 11.36
C LYS A 80 2.06 -4.74 10.77
N LEU A 81 2.92 -3.77 10.52
CA LEU A 81 4.28 -4.03 10.06
C LEU A 81 5.09 -4.82 11.09
N ARG A 82 4.90 -4.56 12.39
CA ARG A 82 5.55 -5.31 13.47
C ARG A 82 5.08 -6.77 13.56
N SER A 83 3.86 -7.07 13.12
CA SER A 83 3.34 -8.44 13.18
C SER A 83 3.96 -9.40 12.15
N PHE A 84 4.68 -8.89 11.15
CA PHE A 84 5.27 -9.72 10.10
C PHE A 84 6.54 -9.10 9.51
N ASP A 85 7.69 -9.73 9.72
CA ASP A 85 9.00 -9.15 9.39
C ASP A 85 9.29 -9.00 7.89
N GLN A 86 8.57 -9.73 7.03
CA GLN A 86 8.89 -9.80 5.59
C GLN A 86 8.01 -8.89 4.70
N VAL A 87 7.47 -7.80 5.24
CA VAL A 87 6.68 -6.83 4.47
C VAL A 87 7.59 -5.91 3.64
N GLU A 88 7.18 -5.64 2.41
CA GLU A 88 7.93 -4.77 1.49
C GLU A 88 8.01 -3.31 1.98
N HIS A 89 9.08 -2.59 1.63
CA HIS A 89 9.23 -1.15 1.90
C HIS A 89 9.10 -0.74 3.39
N LEU A 90 9.44 -1.63 4.33
CA LEU A 90 9.30 -1.38 5.78
C LEU A 90 9.95 -0.06 6.22
N GLU A 91 11.24 0.13 5.93
CA GLU A 91 12.01 1.32 6.33
C GLU A 91 11.44 2.60 5.74
N GLU A 92 11.11 2.57 4.45
CA GLU A 92 10.51 3.71 3.74
C GLU A 92 9.13 4.06 4.33
N THR A 93 8.32 3.03 4.62
CA THR A 93 7.00 3.22 5.24
C THR A 93 7.16 3.91 6.59
N LEU A 94 7.99 3.37 7.49
CA LEU A 94 8.23 3.98 8.80
C LEU A 94 8.81 5.40 8.72
N THR A 95 9.67 5.65 7.73
CA THR A 95 10.21 6.99 7.45
C THR A 95 9.09 7.97 7.09
N ILE A 96 8.17 7.59 6.20
CA ILE A 96 7.02 8.42 5.82
C ILE A 96 6.07 8.63 7.00
N LEU A 97 5.91 7.64 7.89
CA LEU A 97 5.00 7.75 9.04
C LEU A 97 5.54 8.63 10.17
N PHE A 98 6.83 8.53 10.49
CA PHE A 98 7.36 9.06 11.75
C PHE A 98 8.54 10.01 11.61
N SER A 99 9.20 10.09 10.45
CA SER A 99 10.34 10.98 10.30
C SER A 99 9.91 12.44 10.36
N SER A 100 10.65 13.23 11.15
CA SER A 100 10.57 14.69 11.17
C SER A 100 11.30 15.34 9.98
N SER A 101 12.02 14.56 9.16
CA SER A 101 12.73 15.07 7.98
C SER A 101 11.82 15.48 6.82
N ILE A 102 10.53 15.15 6.88
CA ILE A 102 9.54 15.55 5.86
C ILE A 102 8.79 16.79 6.40
N PRO A 103 9.05 17.98 5.84
CA PRO A 103 8.67 19.26 6.43
C PRO A 103 7.18 19.58 6.34
N THR A 104 6.48 19.16 5.28
CA THR A 104 5.07 19.53 5.03
C THR A 104 4.18 18.30 4.91
N ALA A 105 2.88 18.45 5.18
CA ALA A 105 1.91 17.38 5.00
C ALA A 105 1.74 17.05 3.51
N ASN A 106 1.84 18.05 2.64
CA ASN A 106 1.79 17.86 1.19
C ASN A 106 2.97 17.01 0.68
N GLU A 107 4.20 17.29 1.13
CA GLU A 107 5.35 16.46 0.75
C GLU A 107 5.19 15.02 1.26
N ARG A 108 4.67 14.85 2.48
CA ARG A 108 4.38 13.53 3.04
C ARG A 108 3.33 12.78 2.24
N ALA A 109 2.26 13.45 1.82
CA ALA A 109 1.22 12.88 0.95
C ALA A 109 1.81 12.43 -0.39
N ASN A 110 2.65 13.25 -1.03
CA ASN A 110 3.30 12.90 -2.30
C ASN A 110 4.22 11.68 -2.18
N ARG A 111 5.02 11.60 -1.10
CA ARG A 111 5.85 10.41 -0.85
C ARG A 111 4.99 9.16 -0.58
N LEU A 112 3.88 9.34 0.13
CA LEU A 112 2.93 8.27 0.41
C LEU A 112 2.22 7.77 -0.87
N ASP A 113 1.85 8.66 -1.79
CA ASP A 113 1.27 8.31 -3.09
C ASP A 113 2.25 7.48 -3.95
N ALA A 114 3.53 7.87 -3.96
CA ALA A 114 4.58 7.10 -4.63
C ALA A 114 4.75 5.69 -4.02
N LEU A 115 4.68 5.58 -2.69
CA LEU A 115 4.70 4.29 -1.98
C LEU A 115 3.47 3.45 -2.32
N LEU A 116 2.28 4.05 -2.33
CA LEU A 116 1.02 3.41 -2.68
C LEU A 116 1.02 2.86 -4.10
N SER A 117 1.62 3.57 -5.05
CA SER A 117 1.78 3.09 -6.41
C SER A 117 2.57 1.78 -6.49
N ARG A 118 3.67 1.67 -5.73
CA ARG A 118 4.48 0.43 -5.66
C ARG A 118 3.75 -0.70 -4.95
N TYR A 119 3.06 -0.40 -3.83
CA TYR A 119 2.21 -1.39 -3.17
C TYR A 119 1.06 -1.87 -4.05
N GLY A 120 0.46 -0.98 -4.84
CA GLY A 120 -0.62 -1.33 -5.77
C GLY A 120 -0.19 -2.36 -6.80
N GLU A 121 1.05 -2.31 -7.29
CA GLU A 121 1.62 -3.32 -8.19
C GLU A 121 1.77 -4.69 -7.51
N LEU A 122 2.05 -4.72 -6.21
CA LEU A 122 2.20 -5.95 -5.43
C LEU A 122 0.86 -6.56 -5.00
N VAL A 123 -0.15 -5.72 -4.75
CA VAL A 123 -1.47 -6.15 -4.26
C VAL A 123 -2.41 -6.51 -5.42
N ASN A 124 -2.49 -5.65 -6.45
CA ASN A 124 -3.33 -5.89 -7.62
C ASN A 124 -2.70 -5.32 -8.91
N PRO A 125 -1.79 -6.07 -9.55
CA PRO A 125 -1.08 -5.59 -10.74
C PRO A 125 -1.98 -5.39 -11.96
N GLN A 126 -3.13 -6.05 -12.03
CA GLN A 126 -4.08 -5.82 -13.13
C GLN A 126 -4.78 -4.47 -12.96
N TYR A 127 -5.28 -4.19 -11.75
CA TYR A 127 -5.85 -2.90 -11.41
C TYR A 127 -4.84 -1.76 -11.56
N ALA A 128 -3.62 -1.93 -11.04
CA ALA A 128 -2.56 -0.91 -11.15
C ALA A 128 -2.24 -0.56 -12.62
N ARG A 129 -2.20 -1.55 -13.50
CA ARG A 129 -2.03 -1.32 -14.96
C ARG A 129 -3.22 -0.58 -15.57
N ALA A 130 -4.45 -0.95 -15.20
CA ALA A 130 -5.65 -0.30 -15.71
C ALA A 130 -5.72 1.18 -15.28
N ILE A 131 -5.50 1.48 -14.00
CA ILE A 131 -5.57 2.86 -13.50
C ILE A 131 -4.45 3.74 -14.06
N ARG A 132 -3.23 3.19 -14.21
CA ARG A 132 -2.12 3.90 -14.85
C ARG A 132 -2.45 4.25 -16.30
N LYS A 133 -3.02 3.31 -17.06
CA LYS A 133 -3.47 3.55 -18.43
C LYS A 133 -4.50 4.68 -18.48
N ILE A 134 -5.53 4.62 -17.63
CA ILE A 134 -6.56 5.67 -17.54
C ILE A 134 -5.95 7.04 -17.21
N SER A 135 -5.01 7.09 -16.25
CA SER A 135 -4.33 8.33 -15.89
C SER A 135 -3.53 8.92 -17.06
N THR A 136 -2.80 8.09 -17.81
CA THR A 136 -2.06 8.52 -19.00
C THR A 136 -3.01 9.04 -20.09
N ASP A 137 -4.09 8.31 -20.35
CA ASP A 137 -5.10 8.70 -21.34
C ASP A 137 -5.75 10.04 -20.96
N ASN A 138 -6.00 10.27 -19.66
CA ASN A 138 -6.51 11.54 -19.14
C ASN A 138 -5.54 12.70 -19.40
N VAL A 139 -4.25 12.55 -19.08
CA VAL A 139 -3.23 13.60 -19.31
C VAL A 139 -3.12 13.93 -20.81
N ILE A 140 -3.07 12.92 -21.67
CA ILE A 140 -3.02 13.11 -23.13
C ILE A 140 -4.28 13.84 -23.60
N SER A 141 -5.46 13.43 -23.13
CA SER A 141 -6.73 14.07 -23.50
C SER A 141 -6.81 15.53 -23.05
N GLN A 142 -6.25 15.88 -21.89
CA GLN A 142 -6.16 17.25 -21.42
C GLN A 142 -5.22 18.09 -22.29
N ALA A 143 -4.05 17.55 -22.63
CA ALA A 143 -3.09 18.21 -23.50
C ALA A 143 -3.68 18.49 -24.90
N GLN A 144 -4.53 17.59 -25.41
CA GLN A 144 -5.19 17.74 -26.71
C GLN A 144 -6.39 18.71 -26.68
N ARG A 145 -7.13 18.79 -25.56
CA ARG A 145 -8.37 19.60 -25.47
C ARG A 145 -8.13 21.08 -25.18
N GLY A 146 -6.93 21.48 -24.77
CA GLY A 146 -6.58 22.88 -24.46
C GLY A 146 -7.40 23.53 -23.35
N THR A 147 -8.27 22.79 -22.66
CA THR A 147 -9.17 23.29 -21.61
C THR A 147 -9.09 22.36 -20.40
N MET A 148 -8.97 22.93 -19.19
CA MET A 148 -8.82 22.19 -17.93
C MET A 148 -10.16 21.65 -17.37
N LYS A 149 -11.27 21.75 -18.10
CA LYS A 149 -12.58 21.28 -17.60
C LYS A 149 -12.71 19.77 -17.81
N THR A 150 -12.42 19.03 -16.76
CA THR A 150 -12.56 17.58 -16.69
C THR A 150 -13.44 17.23 -15.50
N ASN A 151 -14.47 16.41 -15.74
CA ASN A 151 -15.37 15.92 -14.69
C ASN A 151 -14.90 14.57 -14.13
N ALA A 152 -13.77 14.05 -14.61
CA ALA A 152 -13.23 12.79 -14.14
C ALA A 152 -12.59 12.98 -12.76
N PRO A 153 -13.01 12.23 -11.72
CA PRO A 153 -12.47 12.37 -10.37
C PRO A 153 -10.97 12.01 -10.27
N GLY A 154 -10.40 11.32 -11.28
CA GLY A 154 -8.98 10.97 -11.37
C GLY A 154 -8.18 11.79 -12.39
N ALA A 155 -8.71 12.91 -12.86
CA ALA A 155 -7.95 13.80 -13.73
C ALA A 155 -7.04 14.70 -12.87
N ALA A 156 -5.72 14.53 -13.00
CA ALA A 156 -4.73 15.22 -12.19
C ALA A 156 -4.92 16.75 -12.24
N PHE A 157 -5.18 17.35 -11.08
CA PHE A 157 -5.09 18.79 -10.85
C PHE A 157 -3.68 19.07 -10.33
N HIS A 158 -2.76 19.45 -11.21
CA HIS A 158 -1.49 20.05 -10.80
C HIS A 158 -1.59 21.56 -10.97
N PRO A 159 -1.76 22.34 -9.89
CA PRO A 159 -1.47 23.77 -9.95
C PRO A 159 0.05 23.90 -10.09
N ARG A 160 0.47 24.57 -11.17
CA ARG A 160 1.83 25.09 -11.31
C ARG A 160 2.04 26.28 -10.38
#